data_AF-A0A871BH82-F1
#
_entry.id   AF-A0A871BH82-F1
#
_cell.length_a   1.000
_cell.length_b   1.000
_cell.length_c   1.000
_cell.angle_alpha   90.00
_cell.angle_beta   90.00
_cell.angle_gamma   90.00
#
_symmetry.space_group_name_H-M   'P 1'
#
loop_
_entity.id
_entity.type
_entity.pdbx_description
1 polymer ?
#
loop_
_entity_poly.entity_id
_entity_poly.type
_entity_poly.pdbx_seq_one_letter_code
_entity_poly.pdbx_strand_id
1 'polypeptide(L)'
;MHSSDGGSGGGNGSPQEASVLDAVLENARNRRYLGQRLSTAGGRVETDDLVDIVRHGPLLEALLDDPLDRRGIEERLDVSKATSHRFTRWLDERGLGERIDHRFRLTGLGEVVAEEVLRFEANVRTARRLTPLLDAICDDHDEFVVEPFADATVTVAAPEDPYRPVERFVELVRGSETFRGFNTTHMAPLVLGEFHRHIFDETETEIIYRPEIVARLFETYPERAQNAVERGHLRLRTRGDFPYGLAIYDDRVGIGGYDGTTGLMEVFVDTDAPIARQWAERVYASVRADSESLDAEVSEV
;
A
#
# COMPACT_ATOMS: atom_id res chain seq x y z
N MET A 1 -24.97 38.23 29.88
CA MET A 1 -23.62 38.41 29.31
C MET A 1 -22.68 37.48 30.05
N HIS A 2 -22.40 36.32 29.46
CA HIS A 2 -21.11 35.62 29.42
C HIS A 2 -21.35 34.31 28.67
N SER A 3 -21.23 34.41 27.34
CA SER A 3 -20.79 33.32 26.45
C SER A 3 -19.36 32.94 26.89
N SER A 4 -18.78 31.77 26.66
CA SER A 4 -19.02 30.63 25.78
C SER A 4 -17.88 29.66 26.11
N ASP A 5 -18.13 28.35 26.13
CA ASP A 5 -17.07 27.38 25.83
C ASP A 5 -17.71 26.01 25.51
N GLY A 6 -17.34 25.48 24.36
CA GLY A 6 -17.83 24.22 23.82
C GLY A 6 -17.69 24.24 22.30
N GLY A 7 -17.12 23.24 21.65
CA GLY A 7 -16.26 22.17 22.11
C GLY A 7 -15.49 21.71 20.89
N SER A 8 -14.19 21.44 21.05
CA SER A 8 -13.34 20.91 19.99
C SER A 8 -13.56 19.40 19.89
N GLY A 9 -14.30 18.97 18.86
CA GLY A 9 -14.40 17.57 18.48
C GLY A 9 -13.12 17.12 17.80
N GLY A 10 -12.18 16.57 18.57
CA GLY A 10 -11.04 15.85 18.04
C GLY A 10 -11.48 14.48 17.51
N GLY A 11 -11.30 14.25 16.20
CA GLY A 11 -11.43 12.94 15.57
C GLY A 11 -10.40 11.99 16.18
N ASN A 12 -10.87 11.10 17.04
CA ASN A 12 -10.07 10.17 17.82
C ASN A 12 -9.84 8.90 16.99
N GLY A 13 -8.79 8.89 16.15
CA GLY A 13 -8.22 7.63 15.67
C GLY A 13 -7.72 6.84 16.88
N SER A 14 -8.20 5.61 17.05
CA SER A 14 -7.98 4.86 18.29
C SER A 14 -6.50 4.45 18.47
N PRO A 15 -5.90 4.54 19.67
CA PRO A 15 -4.50 4.15 19.93
C PRO A 15 -4.15 2.69 19.59
N GLN A 16 -5.17 1.83 19.45
CA GLN A 16 -5.02 0.42 19.14
C GLN A 16 -4.65 0.18 17.67
N GLU A 17 -5.18 0.97 16.73
CA GLU A 17 -4.89 0.82 15.30
C GLU A 17 -3.45 1.19 14.95
N ALA A 18 -2.93 2.26 15.56
CA ALA A 18 -1.52 2.63 15.46
C ALA A 18 -0.60 1.48 15.93
N SER A 19 -0.98 0.75 16.99
CA SER A 19 -0.20 -0.38 17.51
C SER A 19 -0.19 -1.62 16.59
N VAL A 20 -1.31 -1.91 15.91
CA VAL A 20 -1.41 -3.05 14.98
C VAL A 20 -0.60 -2.78 13.72
N LEU A 21 -0.66 -1.55 13.23
CA LEU A 21 0.10 -1.14 12.06
C LEU A 21 1.60 -0.98 12.35
N ASP A 22 1.98 -0.51 13.53
CA ASP A 22 3.38 -0.54 13.97
C ASP A 22 3.88 -1.97 14.02
N ALA A 23 3.07 -2.92 14.52
CA ALA A 23 3.39 -4.34 14.47
C ALA A 23 3.47 -4.89 13.03
N VAL A 24 2.59 -4.47 12.10
CA VAL A 24 2.63 -4.89 10.69
C VAL A 24 3.84 -4.32 9.96
N LEU A 25 4.17 -3.04 10.16
CA LEU A 25 5.35 -2.41 9.56
C LEU A 25 6.64 -2.91 10.17
N GLU A 26 6.66 -3.12 11.49
CA GLU A 26 7.78 -3.74 12.18
C GLU A 26 7.95 -5.19 11.72
N ASN A 27 6.86 -5.93 11.51
CA ASN A 27 6.89 -7.27 10.91
C ASN A 27 7.45 -7.20 9.47
N ALA A 28 6.98 -6.27 8.64
CA ALA A 28 7.45 -6.04 7.27
C ALA A 28 8.95 -5.67 7.22
N ARG A 29 9.42 -4.75 8.07
CA ARG A 29 10.85 -4.39 8.21
C ARG A 29 11.66 -5.58 8.74
N ASN A 30 11.11 -6.34 9.70
CA ASN A 30 11.71 -7.57 10.19
C ASN A 30 11.77 -8.67 9.13
N ARG A 31 10.99 -8.60 8.04
CA ARG A 31 11.04 -9.57 6.94
C ARG A 31 12.41 -9.62 6.26
N ARG A 32 13.16 -8.51 6.19
CA ARG A 32 14.54 -8.52 5.67
C ARG A 32 15.52 -9.32 6.53
N TYR A 33 15.23 -9.45 7.83
CA TYR A 33 16.02 -10.26 8.76
C TYR A 33 15.42 -11.66 8.99
N LEU A 34 14.30 -12.03 8.33
CA LEU A 34 13.69 -13.34 8.49
C LEU A 34 14.66 -14.46 8.15
N GLY A 35 15.45 -14.32 7.08
CA GLY A 35 16.45 -15.31 6.70
C GLY A 35 17.49 -15.54 7.82
N GLN A 36 17.95 -14.47 8.47
CA GLN A 36 18.88 -14.54 9.59
C GLN A 36 18.21 -15.14 10.83
N ARG A 37 17.01 -14.68 11.19
CA ARG A 37 16.21 -15.19 12.33
C ARG A 37 15.89 -16.68 12.20
N LEU A 38 15.45 -17.12 11.03
CA LEU A 38 15.17 -18.54 10.74
C LEU A 38 16.44 -19.40 10.82
N SER A 39 17.58 -18.84 10.44
CA SER A 39 18.88 -19.53 10.53
C SER A 39 19.38 -19.60 11.97
N THR A 40 19.16 -18.54 12.77
CA THR A 40 19.53 -18.50 14.21
C THR A 40 18.62 -19.36 15.08
N ALA A 41 17.33 -19.50 14.72
CA ALA A 41 16.36 -20.33 15.44
C ALA A 41 16.59 -21.85 15.26
N GLY A 42 17.52 -22.26 14.39
CA GLY A 42 17.96 -23.66 14.29
C GLY A 42 16.96 -24.64 13.69
N GLY A 43 15.93 -24.16 12.99
CA GLY A 43 14.92 -25.02 12.36
C GLY A 43 14.25 -24.31 11.19
N ARG A 44 14.73 -24.58 9.97
CA ARG A 44 13.94 -24.30 8.77
C ARG A 44 12.97 -25.46 8.59
N VAL A 45 11.73 -25.15 8.20
CA VAL A 45 10.80 -26.18 7.73
C VAL A 45 11.41 -26.80 6.46
N GLU A 46 11.36 -28.12 6.36
CA GLU A 46 11.85 -28.83 5.19
C GLU A 46 11.09 -28.36 3.93
N THR A 47 11.81 -28.21 2.82
CA THR A 47 11.21 -27.68 1.58
C THR A 47 10.04 -28.54 1.11
N ASP A 48 10.13 -29.87 1.24
CA ASP A 48 9.06 -30.78 0.86
C ASP A 48 7.80 -30.58 1.73
N ASP A 49 7.97 -30.30 3.02
CA ASP A 49 6.85 -29.97 3.91
C ASP A 49 6.18 -28.65 3.51
N LEU A 50 6.97 -27.63 3.14
CA LEU A 50 6.43 -26.36 2.64
C LEU A 50 5.68 -26.55 1.32
N VAL A 51 6.22 -27.34 0.40
CA VAL A 51 5.58 -27.67 -0.89
C VAL A 51 4.26 -28.41 -0.67
N ASP A 52 4.22 -29.35 0.27
CA ASP A 52 2.99 -30.07 0.62
C ASP A 52 1.93 -29.13 1.22
N ILE A 53 2.32 -28.27 2.16
CA ILE A 53 1.41 -27.28 2.77
C ILE A 53 0.80 -26.38 1.70
N VAL A 54 1.62 -25.82 0.81
CA VAL A 54 1.14 -24.96 -0.29
C VAL A 54 0.25 -25.76 -1.26
N ARG A 55 0.63 -26.99 -1.59
CA ARG A 55 -0.17 -27.87 -2.48
C ARG A 55 -1.56 -28.18 -1.91
N HIS A 56 -1.66 -28.28 -0.58
CA HIS A 56 -2.92 -28.56 0.11
C HIS A 56 -3.63 -27.30 0.61
N GLY A 57 -3.20 -26.10 0.19
CA GLY A 57 -3.85 -24.83 0.50
C GLY A 57 -5.38 -24.83 0.33
N PRO A 58 -5.94 -25.30 -0.81
CA PRO A 58 -7.39 -25.33 -1.00
C PRO A 58 -8.16 -26.19 0.03
N LEU A 59 -7.55 -27.26 0.52
CA LEU A 59 -8.13 -28.08 1.59
C LEU A 59 -8.12 -27.34 2.92
N LEU A 60 -7.00 -26.68 3.23
CA LEU A 60 -6.84 -25.89 4.45
C LEU A 60 -7.84 -24.73 4.46
N GLU A 61 -7.95 -23.98 3.36
CA GLU A 61 -8.93 -22.91 3.18
C GLU A 61 -10.37 -23.43 3.37
N ALA A 62 -10.74 -24.53 2.71
CA ALA A 62 -12.09 -25.09 2.84
C ALA A 62 -12.45 -25.52 4.27
N LEU A 63 -11.47 -25.96 5.07
CA LEU A 63 -11.66 -26.35 6.47
C LEU A 63 -11.51 -25.19 7.47
N LEU A 64 -10.93 -24.07 7.02
CA LEU A 64 -10.91 -22.81 7.75
C LEU A 64 -12.31 -22.16 7.71
N ASP A 65 -13.01 -22.27 6.57
CA ASP A 65 -14.39 -21.83 6.40
C ASP A 65 -15.35 -22.62 7.31
N ASP A 66 -15.33 -23.96 7.21
CA ASP A 66 -16.28 -24.83 7.91
C ASP A 66 -15.74 -26.26 8.12
N PRO A 67 -16.14 -26.96 9.21
CA PRO A 67 -15.85 -28.39 9.36
C PRO A 67 -16.57 -29.26 8.31
N LEU A 68 -15.82 -30.07 7.57
CA LEU A 68 -16.34 -30.90 6.47
C LEU A 68 -16.18 -32.40 6.73
N ASP A 69 -17.16 -33.20 6.32
CA ASP A 69 -16.93 -34.66 6.17
C ASP A 69 -16.22 -34.96 4.84
N ARG A 70 -15.88 -36.24 4.60
CA ARG A 70 -15.17 -36.64 3.37
C ARG A 70 -15.93 -36.30 2.10
N ARG A 71 -17.25 -36.40 2.13
CA ARG A 71 -18.09 -36.10 0.96
C ARG A 71 -18.16 -34.59 0.74
N GLY A 72 -18.21 -33.79 1.81
CA GLY A 72 -18.08 -32.34 1.75
C GLY A 72 -16.74 -31.91 1.14
N ILE A 73 -15.63 -32.56 1.49
CA ILE A 73 -14.31 -32.33 0.88
C ILE A 73 -14.32 -32.69 -0.62
N GLU A 74 -14.91 -33.82 -0.99
CA GLU A 74 -15.04 -34.24 -2.41
C GLU A 74 -15.83 -33.21 -3.21
N GLU A 75 -16.99 -32.78 -2.72
CA GLU A 75 -17.88 -31.83 -3.39
C GLU A 75 -17.28 -30.41 -3.44
N ARG A 76 -16.68 -29.93 -2.35
CA ARG A 76 -16.14 -28.56 -2.26
C ARG A 76 -14.88 -28.35 -3.09
N LEU A 77 -14.05 -29.38 -3.22
CA LEU A 77 -12.76 -29.30 -3.93
C LEU A 77 -12.78 -29.97 -5.31
N ASP A 78 -13.92 -30.55 -5.72
CA ASP A 78 -14.06 -31.36 -6.94
C ASP A 78 -12.99 -32.44 -7.06
N VAL A 79 -12.81 -33.21 -5.98
CA VAL A 79 -11.79 -34.27 -5.89
C VAL A 79 -12.38 -35.65 -5.75
N SER A 80 -11.64 -36.66 -6.22
CA SER A 80 -12.04 -38.06 -6.06
C SER A 80 -12.09 -38.46 -4.58
N LYS A 81 -12.93 -39.45 -4.27
CA LYS A 81 -12.93 -40.14 -2.96
C LYS A 81 -11.54 -40.57 -2.52
N ALA A 82 -10.75 -41.14 -3.42
CA ALA A 82 -9.39 -41.57 -3.09
C ALA A 82 -8.50 -40.38 -2.67
N THR A 83 -8.69 -39.21 -3.26
CA THR A 83 -7.99 -37.97 -2.91
C THR A 83 -8.45 -37.43 -1.55
N SER A 84 -9.77 -37.36 -1.31
CA SER A 84 -10.34 -36.95 -0.01
C SER A 84 -9.83 -37.84 1.14
N HIS A 85 -9.73 -39.15 0.91
CA HIS A 85 -9.11 -40.05 1.88
C HIS A 85 -7.63 -39.71 2.17
N ARG A 86 -6.84 -39.36 1.14
CA ARG A 86 -5.42 -38.95 1.33
C ARG A 86 -5.32 -37.62 2.08
N PHE A 87 -6.17 -36.64 1.75
CA PHE A 87 -6.25 -35.36 2.45
C PHE A 87 -6.51 -35.52 3.95
N THR A 88 -7.51 -36.32 4.32
CA THR A 88 -7.83 -36.55 5.74
C THR A 88 -6.71 -37.25 6.50
N ARG A 89 -5.94 -38.12 5.82
CA ARG A 89 -4.76 -38.77 6.42
C ARG A 89 -3.61 -37.78 6.59
N TRP A 90 -3.35 -36.96 5.57
CA TRP A 90 -2.31 -35.94 5.59
C TRP A 90 -2.54 -34.91 6.71
N LEU A 91 -3.78 -34.49 6.94
CA LEU A 91 -4.15 -33.61 8.06
C LEU A 91 -3.83 -34.22 9.42
N ASP A 92 -4.18 -35.49 9.61
CA ASP A 92 -3.97 -36.25 10.85
C ASP A 92 -2.47 -36.50 11.11
N GLU A 93 -1.74 -36.96 10.09
CA GLU A 93 -0.29 -37.24 10.17
C GLU A 93 0.53 -35.99 10.52
N ARG A 94 0.06 -34.80 10.12
CA ARG A 94 0.72 -33.51 10.39
C ARG A 94 0.13 -32.74 11.57
N GLY A 95 -0.90 -33.28 12.24
CA GLY A 95 -1.59 -32.61 13.34
C GLY A 95 -2.29 -31.29 12.94
N LEU A 96 -2.58 -31.11 11.64
CA LEU A 96 -3.22 -29.92 11.10
C LEU A 96 -4.75 -30.02 11.17
N GLY A 97 -5.30 -31.22 11.26
CA GLY A 97 -6.73 -31.42 11.40
C GLY A 97 -7.06 -32.55 12.36
N GLU A 98 -8.25 -32.49 12.92
CA GLU A 98 -8.78 -33.51 13.80
C GLU A 98 -10.21 -33.88 13.40
N ARG A 99 -10.63 -35.10 13.80
CA ARG A 99 -11.95 -35.62 13.48
C ARG A 99 -12.88 -35.54 14.70
N ILE A 100 -13.97 -34.78 14.57
CA ILE A 100 -15.04 -34.65 15.56
C ILE A 100 -16.38 -34.96 14.89
N ASP A 101 -17.19 -35.84 15.47
CA ASP A 101 -18.52 -36.19 14.98
C ASP A 101 -18.58 -36.50 13.46
N HIS A 102 -17.61 -37.30 12.99
CA HIS A 102 -17.43 -37.70 11.59
C HIS A 102 -17.03 -36.58 10.61
N ARG A 103 -16.83 -35.36 11.09
CA ARG A 103 -16.31 -34.23 10.32
C ARG A 103 -14.85 -33.96 10.69
N PHE A 104 -14.14 -33.34 9.77
CA PHE A 104 -12.78 -32.85 9.94
C PHE A 104 -12.84 -31.35 10.17
N ARG A 105 -12.06 -30.86 11.13
CA ARG A 105 -11.80 -29.43 11.34
C ARG A 105 -10.30 -29.22 11.48
N LEU A 106 -9.84 -28.00 11.25
CA LEU A 106 -8.47 -27.64 11.55
C LEU A 106 -8.23 -27.67 13.08
N THR A 107 -7.01 -28.05 13.46
CA THR A 107 -6.50 -27.76 14.81
C THR A 107 -6.05 -26.30 14.87
N GLY A 108 -5.71 -25.76 16.04
CA GLY A 108 -5.13 -24.41 16.12
C GLY A 108 -3.83 -24.25 15.32
N LEU A 109 -3.04 -25.32 15.16
CA LEU A 109 -1.89 -25.31 14.25
C LEU A 109 -2.36 -25.26 12.79
N GLY A 110 -3.37 -26.05 12.43
CA GLY A 110 -3.97 -26.05 11.10
C GLY A 110 -4.52 -24.70 10.68
N GLU A 111 -5.21 -24.00 11.58
CA GLU A 111 -5.77 -22.65 11.35
C GLU A 111 -4.65 -21.66 11.03
N VAL A 112 -3.61 -21.58 11.87
CA VAL A 112 -2.46 -20.71 11.63
C VAL A 112 -1.78 -21.04 10.30
N VAL A 113 -1.56 -22.32 10.00
CA VAL A 113 -0.95 -22.72 8.72
C VAL A 113 -1.83 -22.34 7.53
N ALA A 114 -3.15 -22.51 7.63
CA ALA A 114 -4.10 -22.12 6.59
C ALA A 114 -4.04 -20.60 6.31
N GLU A 115 -4.12 -19.79 7.36
CA GLU A 115 -4.02 -18.32 7.26
C GLU A 115 -2.69 -17.88 6.66
N GLU A 116 -1.58 -18.50 7.05
CA GLU A 116 -0.26 -18.19 6.51
C GLU A 116 -0.10 -18.54 5.02
N VAL A 117 -0.71 -19.66 4.57
CA VAL A 117 -0.74 -20.03 3.15
C VAL A 117 -1.54 -19.01 2.35
N LEU A 118 -2.73 -18.63 2.83
CA LEU A 118 -3.57 -17.62 2.17
C LEU A 118 -2.85 -16.27 2.09
N ARG A 119 -2.20 -15.84 3.18
CA ARG A 119 -1.40 -14.61 3.21
C ARG A 119 -0.20 -14.69 2.26
N PHE A 120 0.49 -15.82 2.20
CA PHE A 120 1.59 -16.03 1.26
C PHE A 120 1.11 -15.92 -0.19
N GLU A 121 0.02 -16.60 -0.54
CA GLU A 121 -0.55 -16.55 -1.89
C GLU A 121 -0.99 -15.12 -2.27
N ALA A 122 -1.72 -14.45 -1.37
CA ALA A 122 -2.13 -13.07 -1.55
C ALA A 122 -0.92 -12.14 -1.78
N ASN A 123 0.13 -12.27 -0.98
CA ASN A 123 1.35 -11.48 -1.11
C ASN A 123 2.08 -11.75 -2.44
N VAL A 124 2.23 -13.00 -2.86
CA VAL A 124 2.87 -13.36 -4.14
C VAL A 124 2.06 -12.82 -5.31
N ARG A 125 0.73 -12.97 -5.28
CA ARG A 125 -0.16 -12.41 -6.31
C ARG A 125 -0.07 -10.89 -6.38
N THR A 126 -0.03 -10.24 -5.22
CA THR A 126 0.09 -8.78 -5.12
C THR A 126 1.43 -8.30 -5.66
N ALA A 127 2.53 -8.91 -5.25
CA ALA A 127 3.87 -8.58 -5.76
C ALA A 127 3.93 -8.68 -7.29
N ARG A 128 3.33 -9.71 -7.89
CA ARG A 128 3.25 -9.86 -9.36
C ARG A 128 2.44 -8.76 -10.03
N ARG A 129 1.34 -8.32 -9.41
CA ARG A 129 0.52 -7.21 -9.94
C ARG A 129 1.25 -5.88 -9.82
N LEU A 130 2.04 -5.71 -8.76
CA LEU A 130 2.82 -4.51 -8.50
C LEU A 130 4.16 -4.48 -9.25
N THR A 131 4.53 -5.52 -10.03
CA THR A 131 5.79 -5.57 -10.78
C THR A 131 6.10 -4.28 -11.56
N PRO A 132 5.16 -3.65 -12.30
CA PRO A 132 5.45 -2.39 -13.00
C PRO A 132 5.90 -1.28 -12.05
N LEU A 133 5.31 -1.19 -10.86
CA LEU A 133 5.71 -0.24 -9.84
C LEU A 133 7.07 -0.61 -9.22
N LEU A 134 7.25 -1.88 -8.86
CA LEU A 134 8.49 -2.36 -8.27
C LEU A 134 9.68 -2.13 -9.20
N ASP A 135 9.54 -2.40 -10.49
CA ASP A 135 10.60 -2.16 -11.48
C ASP A 135 10.95 -0.68 -11.61
N ALA A 136 9.98 0.23 -11.42
CA ALA A 136 10.19 1.67 -11.50
C ALA A 136 10.78 2.31 -10.23
N ILE A 137 10.64 1.66 -9.06
CA ILE A 137 11.08 2.23 -7.76
C ILE A 137 12.26 1.47 -7.13
N CYS A 138 12.67 0.32 -7.67
CA CYS A 138 13.60 -0.58 -7.00
C CYS A 138 15.06 -0.35 -7.40
N ASP A 139 15.83 0.21 -6.46
CA ASP A 139 17.16 -0.32 -6.13
C ASP A 139 17.32 -0.50 -4.61
N ASP A 140 16.80 0.42 -3.78
CA ASP A 140 17.01 0.40 -2.31
C ASP A 140 15.76 0.72 -1.47
N HIS A 141 14.56 0.25 -1.85
CA HIS A 141 13.36 0.57 -1.07
C HIS A 141 13.21 -0.23 0.21
N ASP A 142 13.71 0.36 1.30
CA ASP A 142 13.61 -0.24 2.62
C ASP A 142 12.19 -0.18 3.23
N GLU A 143 11.30 0.69 2.72
CA GLU A 143 10.06 1.07 3.42
C GLU A 143 8.74 0.75 2.70
N PHE A 144 8.79 0.27 1.45
CA PHE A 144 7.59 -0.10 0.70
C PHE A 144 7.03 -1.44 1.20
N VAL A 145 5.74 -1.47 1.54
CA VAL A 145 5.07 -2.70 2.01
C VAL A 145 4.02 -3.13 1.00
N VAL A 146 4.13 -4.38 0.53
CA VAL A 146 3.26 -4.98 -0.50
C VAL A 146 1.85 -5.28 0.01
N GLU A 147 1.74 -5.77 1.24
CA GLU A 147 0.51 -6.32 1.82
C GLU A 147 -0.67 -5.32 1.85
N PRO A 148 -0.49 -4.04 2.22
CA PRO A 148 -1.54 -3.01 2.12
C PRO A 148 -2.11 -2.76 0.71
N PHE A 149 -1.42 -3.23 -0.33
CA PHE A 149 -1.79 -3.01 -1.74
C PHE A 149 -2.41 -4.25 -2.39
N ALA A 150 -2.86 -5.23 -1.59
CA ALA A 150 -3.46 -6.47 -2.08
C ALA A 150 -4.63 -6.23 -3.05
N ASP A 151 -5.48 -5.24 -2.76
CA ASP A 151 -6.63 -4.87 -3.61
C ASP A 151 -6.38 -3.59 -4.42
N ALA A 152 -5.13 -3.14 -4.53
CA ALA A 152 -4.80 -1.90 -5.20
C ALA A 152 -5.14 -1.91 -6.70
N THR A 153 -5.63 -0.78 -7.21
CA THR A 153 -5.76 -0.52 -8.64
C THR A 153 -4.38 -0.21 -9.21
N VAL A 154 -3.95 -0.95 -10.23
CA VAL A 154 -2.65 -0.75 -10.91
C VAL A 154 -2.91 -0.20 -12.30
N THR A 155 -2.55 1.06 -12.51
CA THR A 155 -2.71 1.76 -13.80
C THR A 155 -1.35 1.95 -14.44
N VAL A 156 -1.11 1.27 -15.55
CA VAL A 156 0.18 1.28 -16.27
C VAL A 156 0.03 2.06 -17.58
N ALA A 157 1.06 2.80 -17.95
CA ALA A 157 1.16 3.45 -19.26
C ALA A 157 1.17 2.38 -20.36
N ALA A 158 0.42 2.64 -21.43
CA ALA A 158 0.36 1.76 -22.59
C ALA A 158 0.73 2.54 -23.86
N PRO A 159 1.28 1.92 -24.91
CA PRO A 159 1.63 2.62 -26.15
C PRO A 159 0.47 3.39 -26.78
N GLU A 160 -0.75 2.86 -26.70
CA GLU A 160 -1.98 3.47 -27.18
C GLU A 160 -2.48 4.64 -26.32
N ASP A 161 -2.06 4.68 -25.05
CA ASP A 161 -2.49 5.66 -24.07
C ASP A 161 -1.42 5.79 -22.96
N PRO A 162 -0.34 6.55 -23.24
CA PRO A 162 0.80 6.65 -22.33
C PRO A 162 0.50 7.53 -21.10
N TYR A 163 -0.62 8.25 -21.09
CA TYR A 163 -0.98 9.19 -20.03
C TYR A 163 -1.96 8.60 -19.01
N ARG A 164 -2.45 7.37 -19.17
CA ARG A 164 -3.39 6.72 -18.21
C ARG A 164 -2.98 6.85 -16.75
N PRO A 165 -1.70 6.63 -16.35
CA PRO A 165 -1.32 6.71 -14.94
C PRO A 165 -1.53 8.12 -14.38
N VAL A 166 -1.13 9.15 -15.15
CA VAL A 166 -1.31 10.54 -14.71
C VAL A 166 -2.77 10.94 -14.75
N GLU A 167 -3.55 10.49 -15.73
CA GLU A 167 -5.00 10.73 -15.78
C GLU A 167 -5.72 10.16 -14.56
N ARG A 168 -5.34 8.94 -14.15
CA ARG A 168 -5.86 8.32 -12.91
C ARG A 168 -5.50 9.14 -11.67
N PHE A 169 -4.26 9.59 -11.59
CA PHE A 169 -3.81 10.47 -10.51
C PHE A 169 -4.61 11.79 -10.47
N VAL A 170 -4.83 12.43 -11.62
CA VAL A 170 -5.64 13.66 -11.75
C VAL A 170 -7.10 13.42 -11.35
N GLU A 171 -7.69 12.30 -11.78
CA GLU A 171 -9.06 11.91 -11.41
C GLU A 171 -9.23 11.86 -9.89
N LEU A 172 -8.27 11.28 -9.17
CA LEU A 172 -8.32 11.20 -7.71
C LEU A 172 -8.12 12.56 -7.03
N VAL A 173 -7.25 13.43 -7.55
CA VAL A 173 -7.10 14.81 -7.05
C VAL A 173 -8.44 15.55 -7.17
N ARG A 174 -9.09 15.46 -8.34
CA ARG A 174 -10.39 16.11 -8.61
C ARG A 174 -11.51 15.60 -7.71
N GLY A 175 -11.44 14.33 -7.30
CA GLY A 175 -12.42 13.72 -6.42
C GLY A 175 -12.20 14.02 -4.93
N SER A 176 -11.17 14.80 -4.57
CA SER A 176 -10.79 15.04 -3.17
C SER A 176 -10.82 16.52 -2.80
N GLU A 177 -11.24 16.81 -1.59
CA GLU A 177 -11.16 18.13 -0.94
C GLU A 177 -9.71 18.44 -0.55
N THR A 178 -8.96 17.42 -0.11
CA THR A 178 -7.56 17.56 0.28
C THR A 178 -6.64 16.63 -0.50
N PHE A 179 -5.43 17.12 -0.74
CA PHE A 179 -4.39 16.34 -1.37
C PHE A 179 -3.02 16.67 -0.77
N ARG A 180 -2.29 15.64 -0.34
CA ARG A 180 -0.94 15.80 0.19
C ARG A 180 0.00 14.71 -0.30
N GLY A 181 1.28 15.03 -0.45
CA GLY A 181 2.22 14.05 -0.95
C GLY A 181 3.61 14.57 -1.22
N PHE A 182 4.45 13.71 -1.78
CA PHE A 182 5.75 14.09 -2.31
C PHE A 182 5.98 13.42 -3.64
N ASN A 183 6.80 14.03 -4.49
CA ASN A 183 7.07 13.46 -5.80
C ASN A 183 8.46 13.77 -6.34
N THR A 184 8.98 12.85 -7.14
CA THR A 184 10.30 12.95 -7.78
C THR A 184 10.31 13.91 -8.98
N THR A 185 9.17 14.04 -9.67
CA THR A 185 8.97 14.86 -10.86
C THR A 185 7.71 15.72 -10.72
N HIS A 186 7.45 16.64 -11.65
CA HIS A 186 6.16 17.33 -11.70
C HIS A 186 5.02 16.32 -11.85
N MET A 187 4.03 16.38 -10.96
CA MET A 187 2.94 15.40 -10.89
C MET A 187 1.99 15.36 -12.10
N ALA A 188 2.01 16.38 -12.95
CA ALA A 188 1.38 16.27 -14.26
C ALA A 188 2.22 16.95 -15.35
N PRO A 189 2.23 16.38 -16.57
CA PRO A 189 2.71 17.07 -17.75
C PRO A 189 2.00 18.41 -17.93
N LEU A 190 2.75 19.44 -18.32
CA LEU A 190 2.23 20.77 -18.66
C LEU A 190 1.11 20.74 -19.71
N VAL A 191 1.06 19.69 -20.54
CA VAL A 191 0.03 19.47 -21.56
C VAL A 191 -1.34 19.10 -20.99
N LEU A 192 -1.43 18.60 -19.75
CA LEU A 192 -2.70 18.40 -19.05
C LEU A 192 -3.11 19.69 -18.34
N GLY A 193 -3.23 20.80 -19.08
CA GLY A 193 -3.40 22.16 -18.55
C GLY A 193 -4.59 22.38 -17.60
N GLU A 194 -5.55 21.44 -17.52
CA GLU A 194 -6.63 21.47 -16.53
C GLU A 194 -6.20 21.00 -15.13
N PHE A 195 -5.16 20.18 -15.02
CA PHE A 195 -4.65 19.68 -13.75
C PHE A 195 -4.16 20.81 -12.85
N HIS A 196 -3.41 21.75 -13.43
CA HIS A 196 -2.89 22.90 -12.70
C HIS A 196 -4.01 23.79 -12.14
N ARG A 197 -5.14 23.94 -12.85
CA ARG A 197 -6.31 24.67 -12.34
C ARG A 197 -6.81 24.07 -11.03
N HIS A 198 -6.92 22.75 -10.94
CA HIS A 198 -7.47 22.09 -9.75
C HIS A 198 -6.51 22.17 -8.56
N ILE A 199 -5.21 21.93 -8.78
CA ILE A 199 -4.19 22.06 -7.73
C ILE A 199 -4.07 23.50 -7.21
N PHE A 200 -4.20 24.51 -8.08
CA PHE A 200 -4.03 25.90 -7.67
C PHE A 200 -5.31 26.53 -7.08
N ASP A 201 -6.48 26.09 -7.51
CA ASP A 201 -7.74 26.82 -7.27
C ASP A 201 -8.81 26.02 -6.50
N GLU A 202 -8.81 24.69 -6.52
CA GLU A 202 -9.98 23.87 -6.11
C GLU A 202 -9.70 22.89 -4.95
N THR A 203 -8.48 22.32 -4.88
CA THR A 203 -8.11 21.32 -3.87
C THR A 203 -7.08 21.88 -2.89
N GLU A 204 -7.31 21.73 -1.58
CA GLU A 204 -6.30 22.10 -0.58
C GLU A 204 -5.09 21.18 -0.68
N THR A 205 -3.96 21.74 -1.14
CA THR A 205 -2.79 20.96 -1.56
C THR A 205 -1.57 21.23 -0.69
N GLU A 206 -0.93 20.18 -0.16
CA GLU A 206 0.41 20.26 0.44
C GLU A 206 1.37 19.29 -0.25
N ILE A 207 2.36 19.80 -0.96
CA ILE A 207 3.33 18.96 -1.67
C ILE A 207 4.78 19.28 -1.34
N ILE A 208 5.55 18.22 -1.17
CA ILE A 208 7.00 18.25 -1.04
C ILE A 208 7.62 17.86 -2.40
N TYR A 209 8.42 18.77 -2.95
CA TYR A 209 9.09 18.59 -4.23
C TYR A 209 10.60 18.75 -4.11
N ARG A 210 11.33 18.43 -5.17
CA ARG A 210 12.73 18.82 -5.27
C ARG A 210 12.84 20.33 -5.54
N PRO A 211 13.87 21.02 -5.03
CA PRO A 211 14.02 22.47 -5.23
C PRO A 211 13.91 22.91 -6.70
N GLU A 212 14.51 22.15 -7.62
CA GLU A 212 14.47 22.44 -9.05
C GLU A 212 13.06 22.31 -9.67
N ILE A 213 12.22 21.43 -9.11
CA ILE A 213 10.83 21.25 -9.55
C ILE A 213 9.97 22.42 -9.07
N VAL A 214 10.21 22.90 -7.84
CA VAL A 214 9.56 24.12 -7.35
C VAL A 214 9.96 25.33 -8.19
N ALA A 215 11.25 25.53 -8.44
CA ALA A 215 11.73 26.65 -9.25
C ALA A 215 11.05 26.66 -10.64
N ARG A 216 11.01 25.50 -11.31
CA ARG A 216 10.34 25.33 -12.60
C ARG A 216 8.82 25.58 -12.54
N LEU A 217 8.16 25.24 -11.42
CA LEU A 217 6.75 25.55 -11.21
C LEU A 217 6.49 27.06 -11.28
N PHE A 218 7.30 27.85 -10.56
CA PHE A 218 7.19 29.31 -10.54
C PHE A 218 7.63 29.96 -11.84
N GLU A 219 8.63 29.41 -12.54
CA GLU A 219 8.99 29.89 -13.88
C GLU A 219 7.86 29.68 -14.89
N THR A 220 7.16 28.54 -14.79
CA THR A 220 6.11 28.18 -15.75
C THR A 220 4.77 28.86 -15.44
N TYR A 221 4.45 29.05 -14.16
CA TYR A 221 3.17 29.60 -13.69
C TYR A 221 3.36 30.66 -12.59
N PRO A 222 4.10 31.75 -12.83
CA PRO A 222 4.53 32.67 -11.77
C PRO A 222 3.35 33.25 -10.99
N GLU A 223 2.38 33.85 -11.67
CA GLU A 223 1.23 34.47 -11.01
C GLU A 223 0.31 33.45 -10.33
N ARG A 224 0.03 32.30 -10.96
CA ARG A 224 -0.87 31.28 -10.41
C ARG A 224 -0.27 30.57 -9.19
N ALA A 225 1.00 30.15 -9.29
CA ALA A 225 1.68 29.49 -8.19
C ALA A 225 1.81 30.44 -6.99
N GLN A 226 2.23 31.69 -7.23
CA GLN A 226 2.30 32.70 -6.16
C GLN A 226 0.93 32.94 -5.52
N ASN A 227 -0.12 33.12 -6.32
CA ASN A 227 -1.46 33.40 -5.78
C ASN A 227 -2.03 32.22 -4.97
N ALA A 228 -1.79 30.98 -5.40
CA ALA A 228 -2.23 29.78 -4.67
C ALA A 228 -1.51 29.64 -3.32
N VAL A 229 -0.21 29.97 -3.27
CA VAL A 229 0.58 29.99 -2.04
C VAL A 229 0.10 31.09 -1.09
N GLU A 230 -0.08 32.32 -1.60
CA GLU A 230 -0.54 33.47 -0.79
C GLU A 230 -1.94 33.24 -0.18
N ARG A 231 -2.82 32.48 -0.86
CA ARG A 231 -4.14 32.10 -0.34
C ARG A 231 -4.09 30.91 0.63
N GLY A 232 -2.95 30.26 0.80
CA GLY A 232 -2.79 29.05 1.60
C GLY A 232 -3.39 27.78 0.98
N HIS A 233 -3.87 27.86 -0.28
CA HIS A 233 -4.41 26.71 -1.02
C HIS A 233 -3.30 25.74 -1.44
N LEU A 234 -2.12 26.26 -1.75
CA LEU A 234 -0.94 25.47 -2.08
C LEU A 234 0.16 25.69 -1.04
N ARG A 235 0.49 24.65 -0.29
CA ARG A 235 1.64 24.61 0.63
C ARG A 235 2.77 23.83 -0.02
N LEU A 236 3.90 24.50 -0.27
CA LEU A 236 5.06 23.89 -0.90
C LEU A 236 6.18 23.68 0.10
N ARG A 237 6.83 22.53 -0.02
CA ARG A 237 8.03 22.19 0.74
C ARG A 237 9.09 21.60 -0.19
N THR A 238 10.35 21.64 0.22
CA THR A 238 11.48 21.14 -0.55
C THR A 238 12.28 20.07 0.18
N ARG A 239 12.71 19.04 -0.55
CA ARG A 239 13.69 18.03 -0.12
C ARG A 239 14.44 17.52 -1.36
N GLY A 240 15.73 17.21 -1.22
CA GLY A 240 16.61 16.90 -2.36
C GLY A 240 16.30 15.59 -3.09
N ASP A 241 15.81 14.59 -2.37
CA ASP A 241 15.53 13.27 -2.91
C ASP A 241 14.20 12.70 -2.40
N PHE A 242 13.58 11.89 -3.26
CA PHE A 242 12.46 11.04 -2.89
C PHE A 242 12.64 9.69 -3.56
N PRO A 243 12.21 8.63 -2.91
CA PRO A 243 12.54 7.32 -3.41
C PRO A 243 11.37 6.80 -4.32
N TYR A 244 10.15 7.33 -4.17
CA TYR A 244 9.04 7.22 -5.11
C TYR A 244 8.13 8.46 -5.04
N GLY A 245 7.07 8.52 -5.85
CA GLY A 245 5.99 9.48 -5.64
C GLY A 245 4.92 8.92 -4.70
N LEU A 246 4.50 9.69 -3.70
CA LEU A 246 3.42 9.35 -2.77
C LEU A 246 2.32 10.40 -2.86
N ALA A 247 1.07 9.94 -2.99
CA ALA A 247 -0.13 10.74 -3.01
C ALA A 247 -1.10 10.26 -1.91
N ILE A 248 -1.63 11.19 -1.12
CA ILE A 248 -2.63 10.93 -0.09
C ILE A 248 -3.83 11.83 -0.40
N TYR A 249 -4.96 11.18 -0.63
CA TYR A 249 -6.26 11.78 -0.92
C TYR A 249 -7.15 11.71 0.33
N ASP A 250 -8.43 12.05 0.23
CA ASP A 250 -9.36 11.94 1.35
C ASP A 250 -9.61 10.48 1.76
N ASP A 251 -9.84 9.60 0.79
CA ASP A 251 -10.20 8.19 1.03
C ASP A 251 -9.21 7.19 0.42
N ARG A 252 -8.16 7.66 -0.26
CA ARG A 252 -7.20 6.82 -0.98
C ARG A 252 -5.76 7.23 -0.77
N VAL A 253 -4.85 6.30 -1.05
CA VAL A 253 -3.43 6.58 -1.23
C VAL A 253 -2.96 6.06 -2.58
N GLY A 254 -2.02 6.76 -3.18
CA GLY A 254 -1.45 6.46 -4.48
C GLY A 254 0.07 6.48 -4.43
N ILE A 255 0.70 5.63 -5.25
CA ILE A 255 2.14 5.58 -5.43
C ILE A 255 2.44 5.66 -6.93
N GLY A 256 3.28 6.61 -7.31
CA GLY A 256 3.73 6.82 -8.67
C GLY A 256 5.13 6.24 -8.90
N GLY A 257 5.25 5.43 -9.95
CA GLY A 257 6.53 5.00 -10.52
C GLY A 257 6.83 5.80 -11.79
N TYR A 258 8.07 6.22 -11.94
CA TYR A 258 8.50 7.12 -13.01
C TYR A 258 9.71 6.57 -13.75
N ASP A 259 9.76 6.81 -15.06
CA ASP A 259 10.97 6.57 -15.84
C ASP A 259 12.07 7.54 -15.39
N GLY A 260 13.21 7.01 -14.94
CA GLY A 260 14.31 7.79 -14.40
C GLY A 260 14.99 8.72 -15.42
N THR A 261 14.78 8.48 -16.72
CA THR A 261 15.41 9.29 -17.79
C THR A 261 14.52 10.45 -18.24
N THR A 262 13.24 10.18 -18.47
CA THR A 262 12.26 11.11 -19.05
C THR A 262 11.37 11.78 -18.00
N GLY A 263 11.27 11.20 -16.80
CA GLY A 263 10.39 11.65 -15.73
C GLY A 263 8.90 11.42 -16.03
N LEU A 264 8.56 10.57 -17.00
CA LEU A 264 7.19 10.17 -17.29
C LEU A 264 6.68 9.18 -16.24
N MET A 265 5.42 9.31 -15.84
CA MET A 265 4.77 8.36 -14.93
C MET A 265 4.42 7.09 -15.70
N GLU A 266 5.16 6.00 -15.46
CA GLU A 266 4.95 4.71 -16.12
C GLU A 266 3.84 3.90 -15.46
N VAL A 267 3.62 4.13 -14.16
CA VAL A 267 2.65 3.40 -13.37
C VAL A 267 2.16 4.24 -12.20
N PHE A 268 0.88 4.09 -11.90
CA PHE A 268 0.25 4.65 -10.73
C PHE A 268 -0.58 3.56 -10.04
N VAL A 269 -0.29 3.33 -8.77
CA VAL A 269 -0.96 2.31 -7.94
C VAL A 269 -1.73 3.00 -6.83
N ASP A 270 -3.05 2.80 -6.76
CA ASP A 270 -3.89 3.40 -5.73
C ASP A 270 -4.78 2.40 -4.99
N THR A 271 -5.03 2.65 -3.70
CA THR A 271 -5.84 1.80 -2.82
C THR A 271 -6.60 2.63 -1.78
N ASP A 272 -7.77 2.15 -1.36
CA ASP A 272 -8.57 2.68 -0.24
C ASP A 272 -8.36 1.88 1.06
N ALA A 273 -7.41 0.93 1.06
CA ALA A 273 -7.11 0.13 2.25
C ALA A 273 -6.68 1.03 3.42
N PRO A 274 -7.38 0.98 4.59
CA PRO A 274 -7.06 1.83 5.74
C PRO A 274 -5.62 1.67 6.24
N ILE A 275 -5.10 0.44 6.20
CA ILE A 275 -3.73 0.10 6.57
C ILE A 275 -2.70 0.78 5.65
N ALA A 276 -3.01 0.93 4.36
CA ALA A 276 -2.17 1.64 3.40
C ALA A 276 -2.17 3.15 3.69
N ARG A 277 -3.34 3.70 4.03
CA ARG A 277 -3.48 5.11 4.41
C ARG A 277 -2.60 5.46 5.61
N GLN A 278 -2.74 4.70 6.69
CA GLN A 278 -1.97 4.97 7.91
C GLN A 278 -0.45 4.73 7.71
N TRP A 279 -0.04 3.85 6.80
CA TRP A 279 1.37 3.74 6.36
C TRP A 279 1.82 5.01 5.65
N ALA A 280 1.07 5.46 4.64
CA ALA A 280 1.40 6.63 3.84
C ALA A 280 1.49 7.90 4.70
N GLU A 281 0.57 8.08 5.65
CA GLU A 281 0.56 9.23 6.57
C GLU A 281 1.84 9.30 7.41
N ARG A 282 2.36 8.16 7.89
CA ARG A 282 3.61 8.12 8.65
C ARG A 282 4.83 8.37 7.78
N VAL A 283 4.90 7.76 6.59
CA VAL A 283 5.97 8.03 5.63
C VAL A 283 5.98 9.51 5.28
N TYR A 284 4.82 10.07 4.96
CA TYR A 284 4.66 11.49 4.66
C TYR A 284 5.08 12.38 5.83
N ALA A 285 4.64 12.07 7.06
CA ALA A 285 5.02 12.84 8.26
C ALA A 285 6.54 12.85 8.47
N SER A 286 7.22 11.71 8.25
CA SER A 286 8.68 11.62 8.32
C SER A 286 9.35 12.49 7.25
N VAL A 287 8.93 12.34 5.98
CA VAL A 287 9.50 13.12 4.87
C VAL A 287 9.24 14.62 5.06
N ARG A 288 8.06 14.99 5.58
CA ARG A 288 7.67 16.37 5.90
C ARG A 288 8.54 16.98 6.99
N ALA A 289 8.85 16.22 8.05
CA ALA A 289 9.73 16.68 9.13
C ALA A 289 11.15 16.99 8.61
N ASP A 290 11.61 16.21 7.63
CA ASP A 290 12.92 16.34 6.97
C ASP A 290 12.89 17.23 5.71
N SER A 291 11.91 18.13 5.59
CA SER A 291 11.77 19.03 4.43
C SER A 291 11.68 20.48 4.87
N GLU A 292 12.06 21.39 3.97
CA GLU A 292 12.07 22.84 4.21
C GLU A 292 10.78 23.47 3.67
N SER A 293 10.18 24.40 4.43
CA SER A 293 8.95 25.09 4.00
C SER A 293 9.30 26.33 3.20
N LEU A 294 8.66 26.55 2.05
CA LEU A 294 8.88 27.79 1.29
C LEU A 294 8.32 29.04 1.99
N ASP A 295 7.29 28.88 2.81
CA ASP A 295 6.71 30.00 3.58
C ASP A 295 7.68 30.61 4.61
N ALA A 296 8.76 29.88 4.97
CA ALA A 296 9.76 30.37 5.92
C ALA A 296 10.75 31.36 5.29
N GLU A 297 10.94 31.33 3.96
CA GLU A 297 11.87 32.25 3.27
C GLU A 297 11.22 33.57 2.85
N VAL A 298 9.88 33.66 2.82
CA VAL A 298 9.16 34.91 2.49
C VAL A 298 9.21 35.93 3.65
N SER A 299 9.78 35.56 4.80
CA SER A 299 9.91 36.45 5.97
C SER A 299 11.23 37.25 6.02
N GLU A 300 12.14 37.11 5.06
CA GLU A 300 13.37 37.91 4.97
C GLU A 300 13.56 38.54 3.57
N VAL A 301 12.63 39.39 3.12
CA VAL A 301 12.91 40.44 2.11
C VAL A 301 12.19 41.74 2.47
#